data_AF-A0A1E3BQK8-F1
#
_entry.id   AF-A0A1E3BQK8-F1
#
_cell.length_a   1.000
_cell.length_b   1.000
_cell.length_c   1.000
_cell.angle_alpha   90.00
_cell.angle_beta   90.00
_cell.angle_gamma   90.00
#
_symmetry.space_group_name_H-M   'P 1'
#
loop_
_entity.id
_entity.type
_entity.pdbx_description
1 polymer ?
#
loop_
_entity_poly.entity_id
_entity_poly.type
_entity_poly.pdbx_seq_one_letter_code
_entity_poly.pdbx_strand_id
1 'polypeptide(L)'
;MYVEILAALFLYFFTSYVIFPIITYYRDPKLLRRYPNFYKLSGISDLPYIYEAHKSFRSRNVYEAHKEHPVLRVGPNSLSYGDPRAIKDIYSHGTACVKDRFYSETGGAHAHLADVVDKGEHARKRKNLASAYALKNLEEWEYKVGDMTERLVKAFDERCTGPLLPGELPKEEDLRVDYRM
;
A
#
# COMPACT_ATOMS: atom_id res chain seq x y z
N MET A 1 41.15 -1.67 20.33
CA MET A 1 40.28 -2.74 19.80
C MET A 1 38.79 -2.36 19.76
N TYR A 2 38.02 -2.36 20.86
CA TYR A 2 36.56 -2.08 20.77
C TYR A 2 36.22 -0.66 20.30
N VAL A 3 36.96 0.36 20.74
CA VAL A 3 36.74 1.76 20.33
C VAL A 3 36.96 1.95 18.83
N GLU A 4 38.00 1.33 18.28
CA GLU A 4 38.32 1.40 16.84
C GLU A 4 37.25 0.71 16.00
N ILE A 5 36.74 -0.44 16.47
CA ILE A 5 35.64 -1.15 15.82
C ILE A 5 34.37 -0.29 15.82
N LEU A 6 34.01 0.33 16.95
CA LEU A 6 32.84 1.20 17.04
C LEU A 6 32.98 2.44 16.15
N ALA A 7 34.16 3.06 16.11
CA ALA A 7 34.43 4.21 15.24
C ALA A 7 34.35 3.82 13.75
N ALA A 8 34.88 2.66 13.37
CA ALA A 8 34.79 2.15 12.00
C ALA A 8 33.34 1.85 11.60
N LEU A 9 32.55 1.23 12.49
CA LEU A 9 31.13 0.99 12.26
C LEU A 9 30.37 2.31 12.11
N PHE A 10 30.58 3.27 13.01
CA PHE A 10 29.95 4.58 12.92
C PHE A 10 30.27 5.27 11.59
N LEU A 11 31.55 5.28 11.18
CA LEU A 11 31.97 5.87 9.91
C LEU A 11 31.30 5.16 8.72
N TYR A 12 31.25 3.83 8.75
CA TYR A 12 30.56 3.04 7.72
C TYR A 12 29.07 3.40 7.64
N PHE A 13 28.34 3.38 8.77
CA PHE A 13 26.92 3.73 8.81
C PHE A 13 26.68 5.18 8.37
N PHE A 14 27.51 6.12 8.82
CA PHE A 14 27.39 7.53 8.45
C PHE A 14 27.63 7.74 6.96
N THR A 15 28.67 7.11 6.40
CA THR A 15 28.95 7.20 4.96
C THR A 15 27.85 6.55 4.12
N SER A 16 27.34 5.37 4.51
CA SER A 16 26.34 4.63 3.74
C SER A 16 24.93 5.22 3.82
N TYR A 17 24.50 5.70 4.99
CA TYR A 17 23.12 6.16 5.21
C TYR A 17 22.96 7.69 5.20
N VAL A 18 24.03 8.46 5.30
CA VAL A 18 23.98 9.93 5.25
C VAL A 18 24.66 10.47 4.00
N ILE A 19 25.95 10.19 3.81
CA ILE A 19 26.74 10.80 2.72
C ILE A 19 26.29 10.27 1.35
N PHE A 20 26.20 8.95 1.18
CA PHE A 20 25.91 8.33 -0.11
C PHE A 20 24.52 8.70 -0.68
N PRO A 21 23.42 8.73 0.10
CA PRO A 21 22.12 9.17 -0.40
C PRO A 21 22.11 10.65 -0.81
N ILE A 22 22.82 11.53 -0.08
CA ILE A 22 22.94 12.94 -0.43
C ILE A 22 23.68 13.11 -1.76
N ILE A 23 24.83 12.44 -1.93
CA ILE A 23 25.58 12.46 -3.19
C ILE A 23 24.70 11.95 -4.35
N THR A 24 23.99 10.84 -4.13
CA THR A 24 23.11 10.24 -5.15
C THR A 24 21.97 11.19 -5.53
N TYR A 25 21.38 11.88 -4.55
CA TYR A 25 20.36 12.90 -4.79
C TYR A 25 20.88 14.02 -5.69
N TYR A 26 22.05 14.59 -5.40
CA TYR A 26 22.59 15.70 -6.19
C TYR A 26 23.09 15.27 -7.58
N ARG A 27 23.68 14.07 -7.72
CA ARG A 27 24.08 13.50 -9.01
C ARG A 27 22.89 13.21 -9.93
N ASP A 28 21.74 12.88 -9.33
CA ASP A 28 20.46 12.62 -10.01
C ASP A 28 20.54 11.75 -11.28
N PRO A 29 21.14 10.54 -11.22
CA PRO A 29 21.34 9.70 -12.40
C PRO A 29 20.04 9.27 -13.08
N LYS A 30 18.92 9.25 -12.34
CA LYS A 30 17.58 8.90 -12.84
C LYS A 30 16.75 10.14 -13.21
N LEU A 31 17.32 11.33 -13.11
CA LEU A 31 16.67 12.60 -13.42
C LEU A 31 15.33 12.77 -12.66
N LEU A 32 15.27 12.36 -11.39
CA LEU A 32 14.06 12.41 -10.57
C LEU A 32 13.89 13.73 -9.83
N ARG A 33 14.91 14.61 -9.79
CA ARG A 33 14.78 15.95 -9.18
C ARG A 33 13.85 16.88 -9.95
N ARG A 34 13.49 16.53 -11.19
CA ARG A 34 12.49 17.27 -11.97
C ARG A 34 11.09 17.22 -11.33
N TYR A 35 10.84 16.23 -10.47
CA TYR A 35 9.55 16.06 -9.79
C TYR A 35 9.60 16.73 -8.41
N PRO A 36 8.53 17.43 -8.01
CA PRO A 36 8.44 18.02 -6.68
C PRO A 36 8.47 16.92 -5.61
N ASN A 37 9.20 17.16 -4.52
CA ASN A 37 9.22 16.23 -3.39
C ASN A 37 7.95 16.41 -2.56
N PHE A 38 7.31 15.29 -2.16
CA PHE A 38 6.15 15.31 -1.26
C PHE A 38 6.50 15.92 0.11
N TYR A 39 7.63 15.48 0.69
CA TYR A 39 8.33 16.14 1.80
C TYR A 39 9.72 16.57 1.39
N LYS A 40 10.28 17.61 2.00
CA LYS A 40 11.62 18.17 1.67
C LYS A 40 12.73 17.10 1.52
N LEU A 41 12.71 16.07 2.37
CA LEU A 41 13.74 15.00 2.38
C LEU A 41 13.37 13.76 1.56
N SER A 42 12.23 13.73 0.87
CA SER A 42 11.77 12.55 0.12
C SER A 42 12.75 12.13 -0.97
N GLY A 43 13.47 13.07 -1.57
CA GLY A 43 14.49 12.76 -2.57
C GLY A 43 15.75 12.08 -2.02
N ILE A 44 15.98 12.14 -0.71
CA ILE A 44 17.19 11.66 -0.03
C ILE A 44 16.88 10.41 0.82
N SER A 45 15.71 10.33 1.44
CA SER A 45 15.33 9.26 2.35
C SER A 45 13.85 8.91 2.27
N ASP A 46 13.51 7.65 2.54
CA ASP A 46 12.12 7.17 2.67
C ASP A 46 11.51 7.50 4.06
N LEU A 47 12.31 7.97 5.02
CA LEU A 47 11.86 8.28 6.39
C LEU A 47 10.64 9.21 6.46
N PRO A 48 10.52 10.29 5.66
CA PRO A 48 9.34 11.14 5.70
C PRO A 48 8.07 10.38 5.31
N TYR A 49 8.18 9.46 4.34
CA TYR A 49 7.04 8.67 3.88
C TYR A 49 6.69 7.55 4.86
N ILE A 50 7.68 6.97 5.54
CA ILE A 50 7.47 6.05 6.67
C ILE A 50 6.73 6.77 7.80
N TYR A 51 7.19 7.96 8.19
CA TYR A 51 6.53 8.78 9.20
C TYR A 51 5.08 9.10 8.80
N GLU A 52 4.85 9.39 7.52
CA GLU A 52 3.51 9.61 7.01
C GLU A 52 2.64 8.35 7.06
N ALA A 53 3.20 7.18 6.79
CA ALA A 53 2.51 5.90 6.90
C ALA A 53 2.12 5.55 8.35
N HIS A 54 2.90 6.00 9.34
CA HIS A 54 2.53 5.89 10.75
C HIS A 54 1.32 6.78 11.13
N LYS A 55 0.92 7.72 10.29
CA LYS A 55 -0.32 8.50 10.47
C LYS A 55 -1.48 7.80 9.78
N SER A 56 -2.67 7.90 10.37
CA SER A 56 -3.88 7.27 9.83
C SER A 56 -4.39 7.85 8.49
N PHE A 57 -3.79 8.92 7.97
CA PHE A 57 -4.32 9.70 6.84
C PHE A 57 -3.37 9.82 5.64
N ARG A 58 -2.35 8.94 5.50
CA ARG A 58 -1.38 8.98 4.38
C ARG A 58 -2.03 9.16 3.01
N SER A 59 -3.01 8.32 2.67
CA SER A 59 -3.66 8.36 1.34
C SER A 59 -4.35 9.70 1.08
N ARG A 60 -5.00 10.29 2.11
CA ARG A 60 -5.62 11.61 2.01
C ARG A 60 -4.57 12.68 1.78
N ASN A 61 -3.49 12.68 2.55
CA ASN A 61 -2.47 13.73 2.47
C ASN A 61 -1.70 13.68 1.13
N VAL A 62 -1.44 12.48 0.60
CA VAL A 62 -0.89 12.30 -0.76
C VAL A 62 -1.89 12.79 -1.81
N TYR A 63 -3.17 12.49 -1.66
CA TYR A 63 -4.23 12.99 -2.56
C TYR A 63 -4.31 14.52 -2.56
N GLU A 64 -4.29 15.16 -1.39
CA GLU A 64 -4.29 16.62 -1.28
C GLU A 64 -3.08 17.25 -1.99
N ALA A 65 -1.88 16.67 -1.82
CA ALA A 65 -0.69 17.13 -2.53
C ALA A 65 -0.80 16.93 -4.06
N HIS A 66 -1.51 15.90 -4.51
CA HIS A 66 -1.75 15.66 -5.93
C HIS A 66 -2.71 16.66 -6.59
N LYS A 67 -3.45 17.45 -5.81
CA LYS A 67 -4.25 18.57 -6.35
C LYS A 67 -3.36 19.67 -6.94
N GLU A 68 -2.14 19.83 -6.44
CA GLU A 68 -1.18 20.82 -6.92
C GLU A 68 -0.22 20.23 -7.96
N HIS A 69 0.16 18.96 -7.80
CA HIS A 69 1.17 18.32 -8.63
C HIS A 69 0.75 16.92 -9.11
N PRO A 70 0.69 16.64 -10.42
CA PRO A 70 0.24 15.34 -10.94
C PRO A 70 1.22 14.20 -10.65
N VAL A 71 2.50 14.51 -10.37
CA VAL A 71 3.54 13.55 -10.01
C VAL A 71 4.33 14.09 -8.83
N LEU A 72 4.49 13.26 -7.80
CA LEU A 72 5.21 13.59 -6.56
C LEU A 72 6.33 12.59 -6.34
N ARG A 73 7.50 13.06 -5.91
CA ARG A 73 8.57 12.19 -5.44
C ARG A 73 8.36 11.91 -3.95
N VAL A 74 8.03 10.65 -3.64
CA VAL A 74 7.72 10.19 -2.27
C VAL A 74 8.89 9.47 -1.60
N GLY A 75 9.91 9.10 -2.38
CA GLY A 75 11.15 8.48 -1.89
C GLY A 75 12.32 8.67 -2.85
N PRO A 76 13.53 8.20 -2.51
CA PRO A 76 14.72 8.40 -3.33
C PRO A 76 14.57 7.81 -4.74
N ASN A 77 13.83 6.71 -4.86
CA ASN A 77 13.57 5.99 -6.11
C ASN A 77 12.07 5.79 -6.40
N SER A 78 11.20 6.55 -5.72
CA SER A 78 9.76 6.29 -5.70
C SER A 78 8.98 7.52 -6.11
N LEU A 79 8.13 7.37 -7.13
CA LEU A 79 7.20 8.39 -7.60
C LEU A 79 5.76 7.95 -7.32
N SER A 80 4.93 8.91 -6.91
CA SER A 80 3.48 8.80 -6.83
C SER A 80 2.87 9.53 -8.03
N TYR A 81 1.90 8.91 -8.68
CA TYR A 81 1.19 9.47 -9.84
C TYR A 81 -0.28 9.68 -9.45
N GLY A 82 -0.75 10.93 -9.55
CA GLY A 82 -2.14 11.31 -9.28
C GLY A 82 -3.00 11.43 -10.53
N ASP A 83 -2.40 11.39 -11.73
CA ASP A 83 -3.10 11.56 -12.99
C ASP A 83 -3.57 10.21 -13.58
N PRO A 84 -4.88 10.03 -13.87
CA PRO A 84 -5.42 8.81 -14.47
C PRO A 84 -4.78 8.43 -15.81
N ARG A 85 -4.19 9.38 -16.55
CA ARG A 85 -3.49 9.11 -17.81
C ARG A 85 -2.31 8.15 -17.61
N ALA A 86 -1.67 8.17 -16.45
CA ALA A 86 -0.57 7.26 -16.11
C ALA A 86 -1.01 5.80 -15.92
N ILE A 87 -2.30 5.54 -15.68
CA ILE A 87 -2.82 4.18 -15.46
C ILE A 87 -2.52 3.28 -16.66
N LYS A 88 -2.70 3.81 -17.88
CA LYS A 88 -2.42 3.04 -19.09
C LYS A 88 -0.93 2.66 -19.15
N ASP A 89 -0.02 3.58 -18.89
CA ASP A 89 1.41 3.29 -19.00
C ASP A 89 1.89 2.32 -17.90
N ILE A 90 1.34 2.43 -16.69
CA ILE A 90 1.74 1.62 -15.52
C ILE A 90 1.08 0.23 -15.51
N TYR A 91 -0.20 0.13 -15.89
CA TYR A 91 -1.01 -1.07 -15.68
C TYR A 91 -1.52 -1.73 -16.97
N SER A 92 -1.26 -1.16 -18.15
CA SER A 92 -1.70 -1.80 -19.39
C SER A 92 -0.98 -3.12 -19.68
N HIS A 93 -1.63 -3.92 -20.52
CA HIS A 93 -1.05 -5.14 -21.02
C HIS A 93 0.26 -4.85 -21.77
N GLY A 94 1.34 -5.54 -21.40
CA GLY A 94 2.66 -5.37 -22.02
C GLY A 94 3.50 -4.23 -21.44
N THR A 95 3.03 -3.53 -20.40
CA THR A 95 3.85 -2.56 -19.66
C THR A 95 5.18 -3.18 -19.22
N ALA A 96 6.26 -2.38 -19.23
CA ALA A 96 7.55 -2.77 -18.67
C ALA A 96 7.52 -2.78 -17.14
N CYS A 97 6.60 -2.04 -16.51
CA CYS A 97 6.45 -1.99 -15.07
C CYS A 97 6.19 -3.40 -14.50
N VAL A 98 6.83 -3.69 -13.37
CA VAL A 98 6.64 -4.91 -12.58
C VAL A 98 6.25 -4.49 -11.16
N LYS A 99 5.67 -5.41 -10.40
CA LYS A 99 5.45 -5.18 -8.97
C LYS A 99 6.78 -4.90 -8.28
N ASP A 100 6.76 -4.00 -7.30
CA ASP A 100 7.96 -3.68 -6.53
C ASP A 100 8.41 -4.87 -5.67
N ARG A 101 9.69 -4.87 -5.28
CA ARG A 101 10.26 -5.88 -4.36
C ARG A 101 9.50 -6.01 -3.04
N PHE A 102 8.79 -4.95 -2.63
CA PHE A 102 7.88 -4.97 -1.49
C PHE A 102 6.98 -6.22 -1.47
N TYR A 103 6.44 -6.64 -2.62
CA TYR A 103 5.59 -7.82 -2.72
C TYR A 103 6.33 -9.14 -2.50
N SER A 104 7.60 -9.24 -2.89
CA SER A 104 8.42 -10.41 -2.59
C SER A 104 8.93 -10.43 -1.15
N GLU A 105 9.16 -9.27 -0.55
CA GLU A 105 9.69 -9.13 0.83
C GLU A 105 8.61 -9.31 1.89
N THR A 106 7.36 -8.94 1.58
CA THR A 106 6.20 -9.08 2.49
C THR A 106 5.37 -10.33 2.22
N GLY A 107 5.69 -11.06 1.15
CA GLY A 107 5.02 -12.32 0.81
C GLY A 107 5.40 -13.45 1.77
N GLY A 108 4.51 -14.44 1.87
CA GLY A 108 4.80 -15.67 2.62
C GLY A 108 5.84 -16.55 1.93
N ALA A 109 6.16 -17.69 2.55
CA ALA A 109 7.09 -18.69 1.98
C ALA A 109 6.72 -19.16 0.55
N HIS A 110 5.46 -18.99 0.16
CA HIS A 110 4.95 -19.28 -1.18
C HIS A 110 4.23 -18.05 -1.73
N ALA A 111 4.78 -17.44 -2.78
CA ALA A 111 4.16 -16.29 -3.42
C ALA A 111 2.82 -16.67 -4.08
N HIS A 112 1.73 -16.06 -3.61
CA HIS A 112 0.41 -16.17 -4.22
C HIS A 112 0.21 -15.15 -5.35
N LEU A 113 -0.97 -15.12 -5.98
CA LEU A 113 -1.22 -14.25 -7.15
C LEU A 113 -0.98 -12.76 -6.85
N ALA A 114 -1.28 -12.30 -5.63
CA ALA A 114 -1.06 -10.92 -5.25
C ALA A 114 0.43 -10.57 -5.05
N ASP A 115 1.23 -11.51 -4.53
CA ASP A 115 2.66 -11.25 -4.22
C ASP A 115 3.61 -11.50 -5.38
N VAL A 116 3.26 -12.39 -6.31
CA VAL A 116 4.19 -12.81 -7.36
C VAL A 116 4.56 -11.63 -8.26
N VAL A 117 5.87 -11.35 -8.34
CA VAL A 117 6.47 -10.27 -9.13
C VAL A 117 6.80 -10.72 -10.55
N ASP A 118 7.22 -11.98 -10.71
CA ASP A 118 7.52 -12.55 -12.04
C ASP A 118 6.26 -12.65 -12.90
N LYS A 119 6.34 -12.13 -14.13
CA LYS A 119 5.19 -12.02 -15.04
C LYS A 119 4.73 -13.36 -15.58
N GLY A 120 5.64 -14.30 -15.82
CA GLY A 120 5.31 -15.64 -16.32
C GLY A 120 4.57 -16.46 -15.27
N GLU A 121 5.11 -16.46 -14.06
CA GLU A 121 4.50 -17.07 -12.88
C GLU A 121 3.16 -16.43 -12.53
N HIS A 122 3.06 -15.10 -12.60
CA HIS A 122 1.80 -14.39 -12.44
C HIS A 122 0.77 -14.82 -13.49
N ALA A 123 1.15 -14.91 -14.77
CA ALA A 123 0.26 -15.34 -15.83
C ALA A 123 -0.24 -16.79 -15.63
N ARG A 124 0.65 -17.70 -15.21
CA ARG A 124 0.31 -19.09 -14.87
C ARG A 124 -0.69 -19.16 -13.71
N LYS A 125 -0.41 -18.48 -12.59
CA LYS A 125 -1.28 -18.46 -11.41
C LYS A 125 -2.64 -17.82 -11.71
N ARG A 126 -2.64 -16.72 -12.48
CA ARG A 126 -3.88 -16.06 -12.95
C ARG A 126 -4.72 -17.01 -13.79
N LYS A 127 -4.11 -17.77 -14.70
CA LYS A 127 -4.81 -18.76 -15.52
C LYS A 127 -5.47 -19.84 -14.65
N ASN A 128 -4.79 -20.32 -13.61
CA ASN A 128 -5.35 -21.31 -12.70
C ASN A 128 -6.55 -20.78 -11.92
N LEU A 129 -6.55 -19.51 -11.53
CA LEU A 129 -7.65 -18.86 -10.81
C LEU A 129 -8.77 -18.34 -11.72
N ALA A 130 -8.53 -18.20 -13.02
CA ALA A 130 -9.47 -17.57 -13.95
C ALA A 130 -10.83 -18.28 -14.03
N SER A 131 -10.87 -19.61 -13.84
CA SER A 131 -12.12 -20.36 -13.85
C SER A 131 -13.05 -19.95 -12.70
N ALA A 132 -12.53 -19.72 -11.50
CA ALA A 132 -13.33 -19.32 -10.35
C ALA A 132 -14.03 -17.96 -10.55
N TYR A 133 -13.44 -17.09 -11.38
CA TYR A 133 -13.99 -15.77 -11.72
C TYR A 133 -14.73 -15.73 -13.06
N ALA A 134 -14.98 -16.89 -13.69
CA ALA A 134 -15.80 -16.95 -14.89
C ALA A 134 -17.27 -16.66 -14.52
N LEU A 135 -17.99 -15.88 -15.36
CA LEU A 135 -19.35 -15.41 -15.07
C LEU A 135 -20.29 -16.53 -14.60
N LYS A 136 -20.35 -17.64 -15.33
CA LYS A 136 -21.17 -18.81 -14.96
C LYS A 136 -20.85 -19.34 -13.56
N ASN A 137 -19.57 -19.42 -13.21
CA ASN A 137 -19.16 -19.91 -11.89
C ASN A 137 -19.47 -18.88 -10.79
N LEU A 138 -19.45 -17.58 -11.11
CA LEU A 138 -19.89 -16.52 -10.19
C LEU A 138 -21.40 -16.58 -9.94
N GLU A 139 -22.21 -16.81 -10.97
CA GLU A 139 -23.66 -17.01 -10.84
C GLU A 139 -23.96 -18.22 -9.93
N GLU A 140 -23.24 -19.32 -10.10
CA GLU A 140 -23.34 -20.50 -9.21
C GLU A 140 -22.96 -20.20 -7.74
N TRP A 141 -22.26 -19.08 -7.47
CA TRP A 141 -21.87 -18.67 -6.12
C TRP A 141 -22.82 -17.65 -5.49
N GLU A 142 -23.75 -17.06 -6.26
CA GLU A 142 -24.62 -15.98 -5.80
C GLU A 142 -25.41 -16.37 -4.54
N TYR A 143 -25.98 -17.58 -4.51
CA TYR A 143 -26.74 -18.07 -3.37
C TYR A 143 -25.89 -18.19 -2.08
N LYS A 144 -24.58 -18.47 -2.20
CA LYS A 144 -23.68 -18.56 -1.05
C LYS A 144 -23.39 -17.18 -0.46
N VAL A 145 -23.23 -16.18 -1.33
CA VAL A 145 -23.07 -14.78 -0.91
C VAL A 145 -24.36 -14.29 -0.26
N GLY A 146 -25.51 -14.59 -0.84
CA GLY A 146 -26.83 -14.32 -0.27
C GLY A 146 -27.01 -14.95 1.13
N ASP A 147 -26.77 -16.26 1.26
CA ASP A 147 -26.87 -16.99 2.53
C ASP A 147 -25.93 -16.42 3.61
N MET A 148 -24.67 -16.13 3.29
CA MET A 148 -23.77 -15.49 4.27
C MET A 148 -24.22 -14.08 4.64
N THR A 149 -24.73 -13.31 3.69
CA THR A 149 -25.21 -11.95 3.95
C THR A 149 -26.44 -11.98 4.86
N GLU A 150 -27.38 -12.89 4.62
CA GLU A 150 -28.56 -13.07 5.47
C GLU A 150 -28.16 -13.49 6.89
N ARG A 151 -27.24 -14.45 7.04
CA ARG A 151 -26.72 -14.85 8.35
C ARG A 151 -26.02 -13.72 9.08
N LEU A 152 -25.24 -12.91 8.36
CA LEU A 152 -24.56 -11.75 8.91
C LEU A 152 -25.57 -10.70 9.40
N VAL A 153 -26.58 -10.38 8.60
CA VAL A 153 -27.66 -9.45 8.96
C VAL A 153 -28.40 -9.96 10.20
N LYS A 154 -28.83 -11.24 10.20
CA LYS A 154 -29.51 -11.83 11.35
C LYS A 154 -28.66 -11.75 12.62
N ALA A 155 -27.37 -12.04 12.51
CA ALA A 155 -26.43 -11.93 13.64
C ALA A 155 -26.31 -10.48 14.14
N PHE A 156 -26.33 -9.49 13.25
CA PHE A 156 -26.35 -8.09 13.65
C PHE A 156 -27.69 -7.70 14.31
N ASP A 157 -28.82 -8.10 13.73
CA ASP A 157 -30.15 -7.81 14.28
C ASP A 157 -30.33 -8.36 15.70
N GLU A 158 -29.81 -9.56 15.99
CA GLU A 158 -29.82 -10.14 17.34
C GLU A 158 -28.99 -9.35 18.36
N ARG A 159 -28.04 -8.52 17.90
CA ARG A 159 -27.13 -7.72 18.73
C ARG A 159 -27.49 -6.24 18.75
N CYS A 160 -28.27 -5.77 17.79
CA CYS A 160 -28.76 -4.39 17.72
C CYS A 160 -29.80 -4.12 18.82
N THR A 161 -29.79 -2.91 19.35
CA THR A 161 -30.90 -2.38 20.13
C THR A 161 -32.04 -1.94 19.20
N GLY A 162 -33.20 -1.65 19.80
CA GLY A 162 -34.22 -0.87 19.10
C GLY A 162 -33.69 0.52 18.69
N PRO A 163 -34.36 1.20 17.75
CA PRO A 163 -33.95 2.52 17.31
C PRO A 163 -33.88 3.50 18.49
N LEU A 164 -32.75 4.20 18.60
CA LEU A 164 -32.55 5.24 19.61
C LEU A 164 -33.42 6.46 19.32
N LEU A 165 -33.78 7.20 20.37
CA LEU A 165 -34.46 8.49 20.19
C LEU A 165 -33.51 9.52 19.55
N PRO A 166 -34.04 10.52 18.84
CA PRO A 166 -33.20 11.57 18.24
C PRO A 166 -32.29 12.24 19.27
N GLY A 167 -30.97 12.17 19.04
CA GLY A 167 -29.94 12.77 19.91
C GLY A 167 -29.45 11.88 21.06
N GLU A 168 -30.01 10.68 21.22
CA GLU A 168 -29.55 9.71 22.21
C GLU A 168 -28.34 8.93 21.70
N LEU A 169 -27.34 8.72 22.57
CA LEU A 169 -26.18 7.88 22.28
C LEU A 169 -26.41 6.47 22.82
N PRO A 170 -25.92 5.42 22.13
CA PRO A 170 -26.01 4.05 22.63
C PRO A 170 -25.25 3.92 23.95
N LYS A 171 -25.80 3.17 24.90
CA LYS A 171 -25.11 2.86 26.15
C LYS A 171 -23.96 1.88 25.89
N GLU A 172 -22.97 1.88 26.76
CA GLU A 172 -21.80 0.99 26.63
C GLU A 172 -22.20 -0.50 26.64
N GLU A 173 -23.21 -0.87 27.43
CA GLU A 173 -23.79 -2.23 27.50
C GLU A 173 -24.46 -2.71 26.19
N ASP A 174 -24.80 -1.77 25.31
CA ASP A 174 -25.44 -2.02 24.02
C ASP A 174 -24.42 -2.17 22.88
N LEU A 175 -23.14 -1.84 23.13
CA LEU A 175 -22.05 -1.96 22.16
C LEU A 175 -21.54 -3.41 22.06
N ARG A 176 -22.42 -4.32 21.63
CA ARG A 176 -22.18 -5.77 21.61
C ARG A 176 -21.40 -6.28 20.41
N VAL A 177 -20.95 -5.40 19.52
CA VAL A 177 -20.15 -5.74 18.34
C VAL A 177 -18.84 -4.97 18.34
N ASP A 178 -17.74 -5.71 18.45
CA ASP A 178 -16.40 -5.18 18.20
C ASP A 178 -16.03 -5.39 16.73
N TYR A 179 -15.95 -4.30 15.98
CA TYR A 179 -15.59 -4.29 14.56
C TYR A 179 -14.09 -3.97 14.34
N ARG A 180 -13.30 -3.83 15.41
CA ARG A 180 -11.89 -3.41 15.36
C ARG A 180 -10.90 -4.55 15.67
N MET A 181 -11.37 -5.80 15.74
CA MET A 181 -10.49 -6.97 15.83
C MET A 181 -9.58 -7.11 14.61
#